data_AF-A0A931L4K3-F1
#
_entry.id   AF-A0A931L4K3-F1
#
_cell.length_a   1.000
_cell.length_b   1.000
_cell.length_c   1.000
_cell.angle_alpha   90.00
_cell.angle_beta   90.00
_cell.angle_gamma   90.00
#
_symmetry.space_group_name_H-M   'P 1'
#
loop_
_entity.id
_entity.type
_entity.pdbx_description
1 polymer ?
#
loop_
_entity_poly.entity_id
_entity_poly.type
_entity_poly.pdbx_seq_one_letter_code
_entity_poly.pdbx_strand_id
1 'polypeptide(L)'
;MTALPPKFPVTEAEIARVVAAFYADVRAHPMLGRVFAAHVSDWPTHEAKVAAFWRNSILGERQYDGNVMATHQDAGNVRPGMFETWLRLFDATLARELAPDQAAAWSALAHRIGRSLRAGVVERMRGEGGVPLLR
;
A
#
# COMPACT_ATOMS: atom_id res chain seq x y z
N MET A 1 -7.99 -28.68 -3.89
CA MET A 1 -7.67 -27.42 -4.60
C MET A 1 -6.30 -26.98 -4.15
N THR A 2 -5.28 -27.14 -4.98
CA THR A 2 -3.90 -26.76 -4.62
C THR A 2 -3.81 -25.24 -4.59
N ALA A 3 -3.47 -24.67 -3.44
CA ALA A 3 -3.21 -23.23 -3.33
C ALA A 3 -2.08 -22.86 -4.31
N LEU A 4 -2.22 -21.73 -4.99
CA LEU A 4 -1.16 -21.21 -5.85
C LEU A 4 0.09 -20.96 -4.98
N PRO A 5 1.29 -21.32 -5.46
CA PRO A 5 2.50 -21.02 -4.72
C PRO A 5 2.65 -19.49 -4.55
N PRO A 6 3.26 -19.04 -3.43
CA PRO A 6 3.47 -17.63 -3.21
C PRO A 6 4.39 -17.04 -4.29
N LYS A 7 4.23 -15.75 -4.58
CA LYS A 7 5.04 -15.05 -5.61
C LYS A 7 6.52 -14.99 -5.26
N PHE A 8 6.85 -15.02 -3.97
CA PHE A 8 8.20 -15.06 -3.40
C PHE A 8 8.13 -15.57 -1.96
N PRO A 9 9.23 -16.09 -1.37
CA PRO A 9 9.20 -16.70 -0.05
C PRO A 9 9.00 -15.64 1.04
N VAL A 10 7.78 -15.50 1.55
CA VAL A 10 7.45 -14.69 2.72
C VAL A 10 6.32 -15.36 3.49
N THR A 11 6.31 -15.23 4.81
CA THR A 11 5.32 -15.80 5.71
C THR A 11 4.26 -14.78 6.12
N GLU A 12 3.10 -15.25 6.59
CA GLU A 12 2.07 -14.36 7.15
C GLU A 12 2.59 -13.53 8.33
N ALA A 13 3.44 -14.12 9.18
CA ALA A 13 4.04 -13.43 10.33
C ALA A 13 5.00 -12.32 9.91
N GLU A 14 5.82 -12.55 8.88
CA GLU A 14 6.66 -11.51 8.28
C GLU A 14 5.81 -10.40 7.66
N ILE A 15 4.69 -10.75 7.01
CA ILE A 15 3.78 -9.76 6.45
C ILE A 15 3.20 -8.86 7.55
N ALA A 16 2.67 -9.46 8.62
CA ALA A 16 2.12 -8.73 9.75
C ALA A 16 3.17 -7.80 10.40
N ARG A 17 4.41 -8.29 10.58
CA ARG A 17 5.51 -7.51 11.15
C ARG A 17 5.86 -6.30 10.28
N VAL A 18 6.04 -6.49 8.98
CA VAL A 18 6.33 -5.41 8.03
C VAL A 18 5.22 -4.37 8.03
N VAL A 19 3.95 -4.80 8.01
CA VAL A 19 2.80 -3.87 8.00
C VAL A 19 2.75 -3.04 9.28
N ALA A 20 2.92 -3.67 10.45
CA ALA A 20 2.94 -2.96 11.73
C ALA A 20 4.10 -1.95 11.80
N ALA A 21 5.33 -2.38 11.44
CA ALA A 21 6.51 -1.52 11.42
C ALA A 21 6.34 -0.34 10.45
N PHE A 22 5.80 -0.60 9.26
CA PHE A 22 5.57 0.42 8.26
C PHE A 22 4.55 1.47 8.72
N TYR A 23 3.42 1.04 9.30
CA TYR A 23 2.41 1.99 9.75
C TYR A 23 2.81 2.76 11.00
N ALA A 24 3.68 2.21 11.85
CA ALA A 24 4.34 3.00 12.90
C ALA A 24 5.15 4.16 12.29
N ASP A 25 5.94 3.89 11.24
CA ASP A 25 6.73 4.91 10.54
C ASP A 25 5.82 5.92 9.79
N VAL A 26 4.74 5.46 9.14
CA VAL A 26 3.76 6.34 8.46
C VAL A 26 3.11 7.32 9.43
N ARG A 27 2.73 6.86 10.62
CA ARG A 27 2.10 7.69 11.66
C ARG A 27 3.02 8.80 12.14
N ALA A 28 4.33 8.53 12.23
CA ALA A 28 5.33 9.50 12.63
C ALA A 28 5.71 10.47 11.48
N HIS A 29 5.45 10.11 10.22
CA HIS A 29 5.86 10.91 9.08
C HIS A 29 5.01 12.20 8.95
N PRO A 30 5.61 13.40 8.85
CA PRO A 30 4.90 14.68 8.94
C PRO A 30 3.85 14.91 7.85
N MET A 31 4.12 14.43 6.62
CA MET A 31 3.17 14.49 5.50
C MET A 31 2.17 13.33 5.52
N LEU A 32 2.65 12.08 5.42
CA LEU A 32 1.80 10.89 5.33
C LEU A 32 0.92 10.71 6.56
N GLY A 33 1.45 10.93 7.76
CA GLY A 33 0.71 10.80 9.01
C GLY A 33 -0.56 11.66 9.03
N ARG A 34 -0.51 12.89 8.50
CA ARG A 34 -1.68 13.77 8.39
C ARG A 34 -2.72 13.24 7.40
N VAL A 35 -2.28 12.69 6.27
CA VAL A 35 -3.19 12.13 5.25
C VAL A 35 -3.90 10.90 5.83
N PHE A 36 -3.16 9.97 6.43
CA PHE A 36 -3.76 8.78 7.03
C PHE A 36 -4.63 9.11 8.24
N ALA A 37 -4.23 10.03 9.12
CA ALA A 37 -5.03 10.42 10.28
C ALA A 37 -6.39 11.05 9.89
N ALA A 38 -6.52 11.60 8.68
CA ALA A 38 -7.80 12.09 8.16
C ALA A 38 -8.77 10.96 7.75
N HIS A 39 -8.26 9.74 7.50
CA HIS A 39 -9.02 8.60 6.97
C HIS A 39 -9.02 7.37 7.87
N VAL A 40 -8.11 7.30 8.84
CA VAL A 40 -7.88 6.13 9.69
C VAL A 40 -7.93 6.54 11.16
N SER A 41 -9.01 6.18 11.82
CA SER A 41 -9.17 6.28 13.28
C SER A 41 -8.89 4.97 14.01
N ASP A 42 -9.20 3.83 13.37
CA ASP A 42 -8.94 2.48 13.88
C ASP A 42 -7.72 1.88 13.17
N TRP A 43 -6.56 2.01 13.82
CA TRP A 43 -5.28 1.52 13.31
C TRP A 43 -5.19 0.00 13.25
N PRO A 44 -5.54 -0.76 14.32
CA PRO A 44 -5.55 -2.22 14.26
C PRO A 44 -6.37 -2.78 13.09
N THR A 45 -7.57 -2.25 12.85
CA THR A 45 -8.41 -2.69 11.72
C THR A 45 -7.79 -2.33 10.37
N HIS A 46 -7.21 -1.14 10.24
CA HIS A 46 -6.54 -0.72 9.00
C HIS A 46 -5.33 -1.61 8.68
N GLU A 47 -4.46 -1.85 9.66
CA GLU A 47 -3.28 -2.69 9.52
C GLU A 47 -3.67 -4.13 9.17
N ALA A 48 -4.68 -4.70 9.83
CA ALA A 48 -5.20 -6.03 9.50
C ALA A 48 -5.71 -6.13 8.05
N LYS A 49 -6.42 -5.10 7.57
CA LYS A 49 -6.89 -5.03 6.17
C LYS A 49 -5.72 -4.96 5.18
N VAL A 50 -4.68 -4.21 5.49
CA VAL A 50 -3.48 -4.10 4.63
C VAL A 50 -2.66 -5.39 4.65
N ALA A 51 -2.56 -6.06 5.79
CA ALA A 51 -1.95 -7.38 5.88
C ALA A 51 -2.73 -8.42 5.04
N ALA A 52 -4.07 -8.40 5.08
CA ALA A 52 -4.90 -9.25 4.22
C ALA A 52 -4.70 -8.94 2.73
N PHE A 53 -4.56 -7.66 2.36
CA PHE A 53 -4.22 -7.27 0.98
C PHE A 53 -2.89 -7.88 0.51
N TRP A 54 -1.86 -7.85 1.35
CA TRP A 54 -0.55 -8.41 1.01
C TRP A 54 -0.56 -9.94 0.97
N ARG A 55 -1.23 -10.60 1.91
CA ARG A 55 -1.43 -12.05 1.88
C ARG A 55 -2.15 -12.50 0.60
N ASN A 56 -3.21 -11.79 0.19
CA ASN A 56 -3.86 -12.04 -1.10
C ASN A 56 -2.90 -11.81 -2.28
N SER A 57 -2.19 -10.67 -2.27
CA SER A 57 -1.31 -10.28 -3.37
C SER A 57 -0.10 -11.18 -3.54
N ILE A 58 0.45 -11.75 -2.46
CA ILE A 58 1.71 -12.49 -2.45
C ILE A 58 1.47 -14.00 -2.29
N LEU A 59 0.63 -14.39 -1.32
CA LEU A 59 0.38 -15.80 -0.96
C LEU A 59 -0.84 -16.40 -1.71
N GLY A 60 -1.60 -15.57 -2.42
CA GLY A 60 -2.79 -16.03 -3.16
C GLY A 60 -3.99 -16.36 -2.28
N GLU A 61 -3.99 -15.88 -1.03
CA GLU A 61 -5.13 -16.02 -0.11
C GLU A 61 -6.33 -15.19 -0.57
N ARG A 62 -7.56 -15.64 -0.26
CA ARG A 62 -8.79 -14.94 -0.68
C ARG A 62 -9.49 -14.20 0.45
N GLN A 63 -8.72 -13.56 1.33
CA GLN A 63 -9.23 -12.87 2.53
C GLN A 63 -9.36 -11.35 2.37
N TYR A 64 -9.02 -10.79 1.20
CA TYR A 64 -9.15 -9.36 0.91
C TYR A 64 -10.10 -9.13 -0.25
N ASP A 65 -11.15 -8.36 0.00
CA ASP A 65 -12.27 -8.05 -0.90
C ASP A 65 -12.35 -6.55 -1.27
N GLY A 66 -11.42 -5.73 -0.78
CA GLY A 66 -11.43 -4.29 -0.98
C GLY A 66 -10.99 -3.85 -2.39
N ASN A 67 -11.50 -2.71 -2.85
CA ASN A 67 -10.99 -2.05 -4.05
C ASN A 67 -9.93 -1.00 -3.67
N VAL A 68 -8.66 -1.39 -3.76
CA VAL A 68 -7.54 -0.51 -3.41
C VAL A 68 -7.46 0.70 -4.34
N MET A 69 -7.81 0.57 -5.62
CA MET A 69 -7.79 1.69 -6.56
C MET A 69 -8.83 2.76 -6.19
N ALA A 70 -10.09 2.36 -6.03
CA ALA A 70 -11.17 3.27 -5.67
C ALA A 70 -10.89 3.99 -4.35
N THR A 71 -10.37 3.27 -3.34
CA THR A 71 -9.99 3.86 -2.05
C THR A 71 -9.01 5.02 -2.20
N HIS A 72 -8.00 4.90 -3.07
CA HIS A 72 -7.02 5.97 -3.27
C HIS A 72 -7.54 7.10 -4.16
N GLN A 73 -8.40 6.79 -5.14
CA GLN A 73 -9.03 7.80 -6.00
C GLN A 73 -10.04 8.67 -5.24
N ASP A 74 -10.79 8.08 -4.31
CA ASP A 74 -11.88 8.76 -3.58
C ASP A 74 -11.41 9.41 -2.27
N ALA A 75 -10.17 9.18 -1.82
CA ALA A 75 -9.61 9.80 -0.62
C ALA A 75 -9.54 11.34 -0.66
N GLY A 76 -9.59 11.95 -1.85
CA GLY A 76 -9.68 13.40 -2.07
C GLY A 76 -8.41 14.22 -1.74
N ASN A 77 -7.59 13.77 -0.80
CA ASN A 77 -6.35 14.43 -0.37
C ASN A 77 -5.08 13.60 -0.68
N VAL A 78 -5.22 12.43 -1.31
CA VAL A 78 -4.09 11.64 -1.82
C VAL A 78 -3.61 12.26 -3.13
N ARG A 79 -2.33 12.65 -3.20
CA ARG A 79 -1.74 13.30 -4.38
C ARG A 79 -0.66 12.42 -5.02
N PRO A 80 -0.44 12.52 -6.35
CA PRO A 80 0.51 11.66 -7.06
C PRO A 80 1.95 11.65 -6.51
N GLY A 81 2.42 12.78 -5.95
CA GLY A 81 3.75 12.88 -5.34
C GLY A 81 3.89 12.15 -4.00
N MET A 82 2.78 11.84 -3.32
CA MET A 82 2.81 11.15 -2.02
C MET A 82 3.17 9.67 -2.17
N PHE A 83 2.88 9.06 -3.32
CA PHE A 83 3.23 7.66 -3.61
C PHE A 83 4.73 7.42 -3.56
N GLU A 84 5.54 8.35 -4.07
CA GLU A 84 7.00 8.23 -4.04
C GLU A 84 7.53 8.25 -2.60
N THR A 85 6.94 9.09 -1.75
CA THR A 85 7.31 9.15 -0.32
C THR A 85 6.88 7.88 0.42
N TRP A 86 5.66 7.40 0.16
CA TRP A 86 5.15 6.15 0.71
C TRP A 86 6.05 4.96 0.31
N LEU A 87 6.43 4.87 -0.98
CA LEU A 87 7.27 3.78 -1.49
C LEU A 87 8.67 3.81 -0.90
N ARG A 88 9.30 4.99 -0.78
CA ARG A 88 10.61 5.10 -0.09
C ARG A 88 10.55 4.64 1.36
N LEU A 89 9.50 5.01 2.08
CA LEU A 89 9.34 4.61 3.48
C LEU A 89 9.09 3.09 3.59
N PHE A 90 8.32 2.54 2.65
CA PHE A 90 8.07 1.10 2.58
C PHE A 90 9.34 0.33 2.26
N ASP A 91 10.14 0.79 1.29
CA ASP A 91 11.43 0.18 0.95
C ASP A 91 12.39 0.15 2.15
N ALA A 92 12.46 1.25 2.90
CA ALA A 92 13.27 1.33 4.12
C ALA A 92 12.78 0.34 5.20
N THR A 93 11.46 0.16 5.32
CA THR A 93 10.88 -0.82 6.23
C THR A 93 11.21 -2.25 5.79
N LEU A 94 11.04 -2.57 4.51
CA LEU A 94 11.36 -3.90 3.97
C LEU A 94 12.83 -4.26 4.20
N ALA A 95 13.75 -3.32 3.96
CA ALA A 95 15.18 -3.53 4.16
C ALA A 95 15.56 -3.78 5.63
N ARG A 96 14.80 -3.23 6.58
CA ARG A 96 15.00 -3.44 8.02
C ARG A 96 14.42 -4.77 8.51
N GLU A 97 13.28 -5.17 7.96
CA GLU A 97 12.46 -6.25 8.53
C GLU A 97 12.64 -7.62 7.85
N LEU A 98 13.25 -7.68 6.66
CA LEU A 98 13.33 -8.88 5.83
C LEU A 98 14.74 -9.16 5.30
N ALA A 99 14.97 -10.39 4.82
CA ALA A 99 16.17 -10.71 4.07
C ALA A 99 16.23 -9.94 2.73
N PRO A 100 17.42 -9.63 2.19
CA PRO A 100 17.58 -8.80 1.00
C PRO A 100 16.73 -9.25 -0.21
N ASP A 101 16.68 -10.55 -0.50
CA ASP A 101 15.93 -11.08 -1.64
C ASP A 101 14.41 -10.93 -1.46
N GLN A 102 13.91 -11.12 -0.23
CA GLN A 102 12.49 -10.92 0.11
C GLN A 102 12.11 -9.44 0.00
N ALA A 103 12.95 -8.56 0.55
CA ALA A 103 12.77 -7.12 0.50
C ALA A 103 12.74 -6.61 -0.94
N ALA A 104 13.69 -7.07 -1.78
CA ALA A 104 13.74 -6.70 -3.19
C ALA A 104 12.51 -7.17 -3.96
N ALA A 105 12.07 -8.43 -3.77
CA ALA A 105 10.90 -8.98 -4.44
C ALA A 105 9.60 -8.25 -4.03
N TRP A 106 9.43 -7.97 -2.75
CA TRP A 106 8.26 -7.25 -2.26
C TRP A 106 8.28 -5.78 -2.71
N SER A 107 9.42 -5.10 -2.62
CA SER A 107 9.58 -3.75 -3.14
C SER A 107 9.19 -3.68 -4.62
N ALA A 108 9.69 -4.58 -5.47
CA ALA A 108 9.33 -4.61 -6.89
C ALA A 108 7.82 -4.75 -7.12
N LEU A 109 7.14 -5.59 -6.33
CA LEU A 109 5.68 -5.73 -6.38
C LEU A 109 4.96 -4.45 -5.93
N ALA A 110 5.39 -3.84 -4.81
CA ALA A 110 4.82 -2.62 -4.27
C ALA A 110 4.96 -1.44 -5.24
N HIS A 111 6.13 -1.28 -5.85
CA HIS A 111 6.36 -0.27 -6.87
C HIS A 111 5.50 -0.47 -8.12
N ARG A 112 5.29 -1.71 -8.56
CA ARG A 112 4.37 -2.00 -9.68
C ARG A 112 2.94 -1.58 -9.36
N ILE A 113 2.44 -1.95 -8.19
CA ILE A 113 1.08 -1.59 -7.74
C ILE A 113 0.97 -0.07 -7.54
N GLY A 114 1.97 0.55 -6.90
CA GLY A 114 2.03 1.98 -6.65
C GLY A 114 2.01 2.81 -7.93
N ARG A 115 2.70 2.37 -9.00
CA ARG A 115 2.60 3.01 -10.32
C ARG A 115 1.18 3.00 -10.87
N SER A 116 0.47 1.88 -10.78
CA SER A 116 -0.92 1.76 -11.21
C SER A 116 -1.84 2.67 -10.39
N LEU A 117 -1.74 2.63 -9.06
CA LEU A 117 -2.56 3.48 -8.18
C LEU A 117 -2.32 4.97 -8.43
N ARG A 118 -1.06 5.38 -8.58
CA ARG A 118 -0.70 6.75 -8.93
C ARG A 118 -1.32 7.18 -10.25
N ALA A 119 -1.30 6.31 -11.27
CA ALA A 119 -1.92 6.61 -12.56
C ALA A 119 -3.44 6.81 -12.43
N GLY A 120 -4.13 5.94 -11.68
CA GLY A 120 -5.57 6.08 -11.42
C GLY A 120 -5.92 7.35 -10.63
N VAL A 121 -5.10 7.78 -9.67
CA VAL A 121 -5.28 9.06 -8.97
C VAL A 121 -5.10 10.24 -9.93
N VAL A 122 -4.08 10.21 -10.80
CA VAL A 122 -3.87 11.26 -11.81
C VAL A 122 -5.07 11.36 -12.76
N GLU A 123 -5.58 10.22 -13.22
CA GLU A 123 -6.77 10.15 -14.09
C GLU A 123 -8.00 10.76 -13.39
N ARG A 124 -8.25 10.37 -12.14
CA ARG A 124 -9.35 10.92 -11.34
C ARG A 124 -9.27 12.44 -11.18
N MET A 125 -8.06 12.97 -10.97
CA MET A 125 -7.83 14.42 -10.84
C MET A 125 -8.05 15.19 -12.16
N ARG A 126 -7.83 14.53 -13.32
CA ARG A 126 -8.03 15.13 -14.65
C ARG A 126 -9.51 15.16 -15.08
N GLY A 127 -10.40 14.48 -14.36
CA GLY A 127 -11.82 14.34 -14.71
C GLY A 127 -12.06 13.48 -15.96
N GLU A 128 -13.30 13.02 -16.15
CA GLU A 128 -13.73 12.42 -17.43
C GLU A 128 -13.70 13.53 -18.49
N GLY A 129 -12.70 13.50 -19.39
CA GLY A 129 -12.56 14.46 -20.49
C GLY A 129 -11.34 15.42 -20.43
N GLY A 130 -10.42 15.25 -19.48
CA GLY A 130 -9.16 16.00 -19.47
C GLY A 130 -9.26 17.47 -18.98
N VAL A 131 -10.41 17.86 -18.43
CA VAL A 131 -10.60 19.17 -17.79
C VAL A 131 -10.29 19.06 -16.29
N PRO A 132 -9.26 19.76 -15.77
CA PRO A 132 -8.89 19.67 -14.36
C PRO A 132 -10.07 20.05 -13.44
N LEU A 133 -10.41 19.17 -12.51
CA LEU A 133 -11.39 19.48 -11.45
C LEU A 133 -10.68 20.31 -10.36
N LEU A 134 -10.83 21.63 -10.44
CA LEU A 134 -10.45 22.53 -9.35
C LEU A 134 -11.55 22.45 -8.28
N ARG A 135 -11.30 21.70 -7.20
CA ARG A 135 -12.08 21.76 -5.96
C ARG A 135 -11.20 22.35 -4.86
#